data_AF-A0A9D8KMQ9-F1
#
_entry.id   AF-A0A9D8KMQ9-F1
#
_cell.length_a   1.000
_cell.length_b   1.000
_cell.length_c   1.000
_cell.angle_alpha   90.00
_cell.angle_beta   90.00
_cell.angle_gamma   90.00
#
_symmetry.space_group_name_H-M   'P 1'
#
loop_
_entity.id
_entity.type
_entity.pdbx_description
1 polymer ?
#
loop_
_entity_poly.entity_id
_entity_poly.type
_entity_poly.pdbx_seq_one_letter_code
_entity_poly.pdbx_strand_id
1 'polypeptide(L)'
;MPVVAVRRRLIADAPPLLVLSAGLLLGTALLNPLVSSSREVRATVSAPPPLQAWIDATATGGTLNAPAGTYSGPVVISRPMVIDGKGAITIDGGGQGTVLTLRTSGASLRGLHITRSGGSHDAIDSGLLIDSGSDNVIEGNTIDDVLFGITLQRANDNRIIGNRIRSRPDEPADRGDGIRLWYSMGNRVENNDISRIRDITITNSLRNRFVANSVSDSRRALNLLFSHRTLIEKNLLTGNSTGITALNSDGLTIRNNRIMHAGDASGAGIALKESGTTLIHGNEIIHCAVGILSDSPMHALNRITVIDNRIAHNVTGISFYGERGGHLVLFNSFEHNLWQALVGASGDIDGNEWRGNYWDNYEGFDRNDDGFGDTPYEIWAHADQIWLETPMARFFRNSPALELLDFFERLAPFALPTLILRDPEPVSRPDATTPRIQQQMAQR
;
A
#
# COMPACT_ATOMS: atom_id res chain seq x y z
N MET A 1 -34.34 -39.02 8.55
CA MET A 1 -34.94 -38.95 9.91
C MET A 1 -34.27 -37.83 10.68
N PRO A 2 -35.00 -36.79 11.13
CA PRO A 2 -34.43 -35.64 11.82
C PRO A 2 -34.62 -35.74 13.35
N VAL A 3 -33.70 -35.15 14.12
CA VAL A 3 -33.81 -34.90 15.58
C VAL A 3 -33.35 -33.46 15.78
N VAL A 4 -34.25 -32.47 15.86
CA VAL A 4 -34.93 -31.92 17.05
C VAL A 4 -33.98 -31.36 18.11
N ALA A 5 -34.13 -30.04 18.26
CA ALA A 5 -33.62 -29.07 19.22
C ALA A 5 -33.45 -29.48 20.69
N VAL A 6 -32.49 -28.83 21.38
CA VAL A 6 -32.68 -28.25 22.72
C VAL A 6 -31.88 -26.93 22.86
N ARG A 7 -32.59 -25.81 23.06
CA ARG A 7 -32.09 -24.53 23.61
C ARG A 7 -32.30 -24.52 25.14
N ARG A 8 -31.33 -23.98 25.91
CA ARG A 8 -31.48 -23.36 27.26
C ARG A 8 -30.93 -21.93 27.14
N ARG A 9 -31.67 -20.81 27.36
CA ARG A 9 -32.14 -20.14 28.62
C ARG A 9 -30.98 -19.92 29.62
N LEU A 10 -30.71 -18.79 30.27
CA LEU A 10 -31.32 -17.47 30.58
C LEU A 10 -30.13 -16.49 30.89
N ILE A 11 -30.19 -15.16 30.96
CA ILE A 11 -30.72 -14.20 31.98
C ILE A 11 -30.27 -12.81 31.42
N ALA A 12 -31.06 -11.74 31.27
CA ALA A 12 -31.55 -10.83 32.31
C ALA A 12 -32.59 -9.84 31.73
N ASP A 13 -33.65 -9.59 32.50
CA ASP A 13 -34.62 -8.49 32.34
C ASP A 13 -34.40 -7.45 33.47
N ALA A 14 -34.54 -6.16 33.17
CA ALA A 14 -34.96 -5.13 34.13
C ALA A 14 -35.62 -3.91 33.40
N PRO A 15 -36.77 -3.37 33.89
CA PRO A 15 -37.62 -2.38 33.18
C PRO A 15 -37.48 -0.92 33.71
N PRO A 16 -38.13 0.09 33.09
CA PRO A 16 -38.04 1.50 33.47
C PRO A 16 -39.16 1.96 34.43
N LEU A 17 -38.90 3.00 35.22
CA LEU A 17 -39.87 3.65 36.11
C LEU A 17 -40.13 5.11 35.68
N LEU A 18 -41.41 5.41 35.43
CA LEU A 18 -42.02 6.72 35.20
C LEU A 18 -42.75 7.13 36.48
N VAL A 19 -42.58 8.36 36.96
CA VAL A 19 -43.51 9.02 37.90
C VAL A 19 -43.72 10.48 37.47
N LEU A 20 -44.97 10.82 37.22
CA LEU A 20 -45.51 12.16 37.04
C LEU A 20 -45.99 12.72 38.40
N SER A 21 -45.81 14.02 38.65
CA SER A 21 -46.83 14.85 39.32
C SER A 21 -46.46 16.34 39.31
N ALA A 22 -47.49 17.17 39.13
CA ALA A 22 -47.47 18.61 38.91
C ALA A 22 -47.53 19.42 40.23
N GLY A 23 -47.08 20.68 40.18
CA GLY A 23 -47.30 21.67 41.23
C GLY A 23 -47.00 23.09 40.73
N LEU A 24 -48.05 23.91 40.66
CA LEU A 24 -48.09 25.30 40.20
C LEU A 24 -48.03 26.25 41.42
N LEU A 25 -47.31 27.39 41.34
CA LEU A 25 -47.80 28.77 41.63
C LEU A 25 -46.70 29.78 42.05
N LEU A 26 -46.64 30.86 41.25
CA LEU A 26 -46.43 32.30 41.52
C LEU A 26 -45.23 32.85 42.32
N GLY A 27 -44.54 33.82 41.69
CA GLY A 27 -43.71 34.83 42.36
C GLY A 27 -43.06 35.82 41.38
N THR A 28 -43.63 37.02 41.29
CA THR A 28 -43.25 38.16 40.43
C THR A 28 -41.91 38.82 40.78
N ALA A 29 -41.11 39.22 39.79
CA ALA A 29 -40.33 40.46 39.83
C ALA A 29 -39.83 40.88 38.43
N LEU A 30 -40.24 42.08 38.01
CA LEU A 30 -39.79 42.81 36.81
C LEU A 30 -38.32 43.25 36.95
N LEU A 31 -37.51 42.99 35.93
CA LEU A 31 -36.33 43.79 35.58
C LEU A 31 -35.98 43.53 34.10
N ASN A 32 -36.29 44.50 33.24
CA ASN A 32 -35.87 44.54 31.84
C ASN A 32 -34.37 44.85 31.77
N PRO A 33 -33.51 44.01 31.16
CA PRO A 33 -32.32 44.49 30.51
C PRO A 33 -32.68 44.89 29.07
N LEU A 34 -32.41 46.14 28.72
CA LEU A 34 -32.31 46.58 27.33
C LEU A 34 -31.21 45.75 26.64
N VAL A 35 -31.60 44.66 26.00
CA VAL A 35 -30.72 43.94 25.08
C VAL A 35 -30.74 44.73 23.78
N SER A 36 -29.69 45.51 23.53
CA SER A 36 -29.42 46.06 22.21
C SER A 36 -29.29 44.88 21.25
N SER A 37 -30.19 44.79 20.27
CA SER A 37 -30.06 43.82 19.18
C SER A 37 -28.90 44.23 18.28
N SER A 38 -27.69 43.76 18.62
CA SER A 38 -26.61 43.71 17.65
C SER A 38 -27.03 42.71 16.58
N ARG A 39 -27.56 43.23 15.47
CA ARG A 39 -27.72 42.47 14.22
C ARG A 39 -26.32 42.03 13.81
N GLU A 40 -25.96 40.79 14.11
CA GLU A 40 -24.86 40.13 13.42
C GLU A 40 -25.23 40.10 11.94
N VAL A 41 -24.61 40.99 11.17
CA VAL A 41 -24.56 40.86 9.72
C VAL A 41 -23.74 39.60 9.46
N ARG A 42 -24.40 38.45 9.37
CA ARG A 42 -23.83 37.28 8.71
C ARG A 42 -23.47 37.74 7.31
N ALA A 43 -22.19 37.98 7.07
CA ALA A 43 -21.66 38.14 5.73
C ALA A 43 -22.13 36.91 4.94
N THR A 44 -23.05 37.12 4.00
CA THR A 44 -23.41 36.10 3.03
C THR A 44 -22.15 35.89 2.21
N VAL A 45 -21.37 34.86 2.54
CA VAL A 45 -20.28 34.38 1.71
C VAL A 45 -20.94 33.98 0.39
N SER A 46 -20.81 34.85 -0.61
CA SER A 46 -21.30 34.56 -1.96
C SER A 46 -20.60 33.29 -2.44
N ALA A 47 -21.37 32.34 -2.98
CA ALA A 47 -20.80 31.13 -3.52
C ALA A 47 -19.74 31.49 -4.59
N PRO A 48 -18.59 30.77 -4.63
CA PRO A 48 -17.57 31.05 -5.62
C PRO A 48 -18.13 30.98 -7.05
N PRO A 49 -17.70 31.85 -7.97
CA PRO A 49 -18.15 31.79 -9.36
C PRO A 49 -17.79 30.44 -10.00
N PRO A 50 -18.61 29.92 -10.94
CA PRO A 50 -18.33 28.63 -11.57
C PRO A 50 -17.12 28.71 -12.51
N LEU A 51 -16.22 27.73 -12.46
CA LEU A 51 -15.10 27.66 -13.41
C LEU A 51 -15.58 27.27 -14.82
N GLN A 52 -16.70 26.55 -14.92
CA GLN A 52 -17.23 26.04 -16.18
C GLN A 52 -17.41 27.14 -17.24
N ALA A 53 -17.86 28.34 -16.85
CA ALA A 53 -18.03 29.45 -17.79
C ALA A 53 -16.72 29.88 -18.48
N TRP A 54 -15.59 29.82 -17.76
CA TRP A 54 -14.27 30.12 -18.31
C TRP A 54 -13.80 29.02 -19.27
N ILE A 55 -14.07 27.77 -18.92
CA ILE A 55 -13.77 26.59 -19.74
C ILE A 55 -14.57 26.64 -21.04
N ASP A 56 -15.85 26.98 -20.96
CA ASP A 56 -16.74 27.05 -22.11
C ASP A 56 -16.27 28.12 -23.11
N ALA A 57 -15.84 29.27 -22.60
CA ALA A 57 -15.29 30.39 -23.36
C ALA A 57 -13.87 30.12 -23.94
N THR A 58 -13.15 29.12 -23.45
CA THR A 58 -11.79 28.80 -23.90
C THR A 58 -11.83 27.98 -25.19
N ALA A 59 -11.23 28.49 -26.27
CA ALA A 59 -11.16 27.76 -27.54
C ALA A 59 -10.51 26.36 -27.38
N THR A 60 -10.92 25.40 -28.21
CA THR A 60 -10.30 24.07 -28.26
C THR A 60 -8.80 24.16 -28.52
N GLY A 61 -8.00 23.45 -27.72
CA GLY A 61 -6.54 23.52 -27.72
C GLY A 61 -5.98 24.80 -27.08
N GLY A 62 -6.83 25.73 -26.66
CA GLY A 62 -6.46 26.98 -26.03
C GLY A 62 -6.03 26.82 -24.57
N THR A 63 -5.61 27.94 -23.97
CA THR A 63 -5.26 28.04 -22.55
C THR A 63 -6.34 28.81 -21.80
N LEU A 64 -6.78 28.27 -20.65
CA LEU A 64 -7.74 28.93 -19.77
C LEU A 64 -7.12 30.21 -19.18
N ASN A 65 -7.79 31.33 -19.35
CA ASN A 65 -7.36 32.64 -18.85
C ASN A 65 -8.23 33.12 -17.68
N ALA A 66 -8.47 32.26 -16.69
CA ALA A 66 -9.19 32.62 -15.47
C ALA A 66 -8.25 33.38 -14.49
N PRO A 67 -8.71 34.46 -13.84
CA PRO A 67 -7.97 35.10 -12.75
C PRO A 67 -7.66 34.15 -11.59
N ALA A 68 -6.72 34.55 -10.73
CA ALA A 68 -6.51 33.87 -9.46
C ALA A 68 -7.78 33.93 -8.60
N GLY A 69 -8.13 32.83 -7.94
CA GLY A 69 -9.31 32.77 -7.09
C GLY A 69 -9.85 31.37 -6.87
N THR A 70 -10.92 31.30 -6.07
CA THR A 70 -11.69 30.09 -5.83
C THR A 70 -12.89 30.07 -6.77
N TYR A 71 -13.14 28.90 -7.36
CA TYR A 71 -14.24 28.65 -8.26
C TYR A 71 -15.05 27.45 -7.80
N SER A 72 -16.36 27.48 -8.04
CA SER A 72 -17.23 26.35 -7.76
C SER A 72 -17.10 25.28 -8.85
N GLY A 73 -17.00 24.02 -8.42
CA GLY A 73 -17.32 22.85 -9.21
C GLY A 73 -18.80 22.47 -9.11
N PRO A 74 -19.23 21.38 -9.78
CA PRO A 74 -18.41 20.49 -10.58
C PRO A 74 -17.98 21.11 -11.92
N VAL A 75 -16.88 20.61 -12.46
CA VAL A 75 -16.31 21.05 -13.74
C VAL A 75 -16.18 19.89 -14.71
N VAL A 76 -16.55 20.09 -15.97
CA VAL A 76 -16.38 19.10 -17.05
C VAL A 76 -15.56 19.68 -18.19
N ILE A 77 -14.46 19.00 -18.52
CA ILE A 77 -13.58 19.33 -19.64
C ILE A 77 -13.76 18.25 -20.71
N SER A 78 -14.48 18.59 -21.79
CA SER A 78 -14.83 17.68 -22.88
C SER A 78 -13.99 17.87 -24.15
N ARG A 79 -13.10 18.88 -24.16
CA ARG A 79 -12.24 19.23 -25.30
C ARG A 79 -10.80 19.47 -24.82
N PRO A 80 -9.78 19.16 -25.63
CA PRO A 80 -8.38 19.38 -25.23
C PRO A 80 -8.16 20.86 -24.92
N MET A 81 -7.47 21.14 -23.83
CA MET A 81 -7.08 22.51 -23.43
C MET A 81 -5.97 22.47 -22.39
N VAL A 82 -5.33 23.61 -22.17
CA VAL A 82 -4.39 23.82 -21.08
C VAL A 82 -5.08 24.62 -19.98
N ILE A 83 -5.09 24.09 -18.77
CA ILE A 83 -5.48 24.80 -17.57
C ILE A 83 -4.25 24.88 -16.67
N ASP A 84 -3.66 26.07 -16.58
CA ASP A 84 -2.52 26.35 -15.71
C ASP A 84 -2.97 27.29 -14.58
N GLY A 85 -3.18 26.71 -13.40
CA GLY A 85 -3.58 27.41 -12.20
C GLY A 85 -2.46 28.22 -11.56
N LYS A 86 -1.19 27.95 -11.87
CA LYS A 86 0.00 28.59 -11.26
C LYS A 86 -0.03 28.60 -9.72
N GLY A 87 -0.69 27.62 -9.11
CA GLY A 87 -0.93 27.53 -7.66
C GLY A 87 -1.97 28.51 -7.11
N ALA A 88 -2.69 29.23 -7.97
CA ALA A 88 -3.56 30.34 -7.59
C ALA A 88 -5.04 30.12 -7.94
N ILE A 89 -5.39 29.01 -8.62
CA ILE A 89 -6.77 28.62 -8.93
C ILE A 89 -7.17 27.44 -8.04
N THR A 90 -8.23 27.64 -7.26
CA THR A 90 -8.88 26.57 -6.48
C THR A 90 -10.21 26.19 -7.10
N ILE A 91 -10.46 24.90 -7.28
CA ILE A 91 -11.74 24.33 -7.71
C ILE A 91 -12.33 23.59 -6.52
N ASP A 92 -13.49 24.06 -6.09
CA ASP A 92 -14.13 23.63 -4.87
C ASP A 92 -15.46 22.92 -5.20
N GLY A 93 -15.53 21.62 -4.90
CA GLY A 93 -16.70 20.78 -5.17
C GLY A 93 -17.87 20.99 -4.21
N GLY A 94 -17.73 21.82 -3.16
CA GLY A 94 -18.80 22.10 -2.22
C GLY A 94 -19.26 20.91 -1.37
N GLY A 95 -18.50 19.82 -1.35
CA GLY A 95 -18.84 18.61 -0.61
C GLY A 95 -19.80 17.67 -1.36
N GLN A 96 -19.97 17.83 -2.67
CA GLN A 96 -20.93 17.07 -3.48
C GLN A 96 -20.30 16.56 -4.79
N GLY A 97 -20.50 15.28 -5.10
CA GLY A 97 -20.09 14.71 -6.39
C GLY A 97 -18.58 14.75 -6.67
N THR A 98 -18.22 14.51 -7.92
CA THR A 98 -16.83 14.69 -8.39
C THR A 98 -16.55 16.15 -8.71
N VAL A 99 -15.38 16.66 -8.27
CA VAL A 99 -15.01 18.08 -8.42
C VAL A 99 -14.69 18.43 -9.87
N LEU A 100 -13.81 17.65 -10.51
CA LEU A 100 -13.41 17.84 -11.91
C LEU A 100 -13.50 16.53 -12.69
N THR A 101 -14.18 16.56 -13.84
CA THR A 101 -14.25 15.44 -14.78
C THR A 101 -13.58 15.80 -16.11
N LEU A 102 -12.60 15.02 -16.51
CA LEU A 102 -11.88 15.12 -17.77
C LEU A 102 -12.36 14.02 -18.74
N ARG A 103 -13.05 14.44 -19.81
CA ARG A 103 -13.60 13.59 -20.88
C ARG A 103 -12.97 13.94 -22.22
N THR A 104 -11.65 14.01 -22.26
CA THR A 104 -10.91 14.35 -23.47
C THR A 104 -9.51 13.76 -23.43
N SER A 105 -8.84 13.81 -24.56
CA SER A 105 -7.44 13.41 -24.70
C SER A 105 -6.56 14.63 -24.98
N GLY A 106 -5.31 14.60 -24.53
CA GLY A 106 -4.35 15.68 -24.79
C GLY A 106 -4.59 16.98 -24.02
N ALA A 107 -5.35 16.96 -22.93
CA ALA A 107 -5.47 18.10 -22.02
C ALA A 107 -4.30 18.17 -21.03
N SER A 108 -4.02 19.38 -20.54
CA SER A 108 -3.01 19.61 -19.50
C SER A 108 -3.63 20.37 -18.33
N LEU A 109 -3.62 19.78 -17.14
CA LEU A 109 -4.10 20.36 -15.90
C LEU A 109 -2.91 20.56 -14.95
N ARG A 110 -2.56 21.82 -14.68
CA ARG A 110 -1.34 22.19 -13.96
C ARG A 110 -1.59 23.14 -12.82
N GLY A 111 -0.91 22.93 -11.69
CA GLY A 111 -0.86 23.91 -10.61
C GLY A 111 -2.24 24.29 -10.06
N LEU A 112 -3.21 23.39 -10.10
CA LEU A 112 -4.55 23.58 -9.55
C LEU A 112 -4.61 23.10 -8.10
N HIS A 113 -5.48 23.71 -7.32
CA HIS A 113 -5.95 23.16 -6.06
C HIS A 113 -7.37 22.61 -6.27
N ILE A 114 -7.57 21.31 -6.05
CA ILE A 114 -8.86 20.63 -6.26
C ILE A 114 -9.31 20.06 -4.91
N THR A 115 -10.46 20.49 -4.40
CA THR A 115 -10.84 20.21 -3.02
C THR A 115 -12.35 20.00 -2.83
N ARG A 116 -12.72 19.41 -1.69
CA ARG A 116 -14.10 19.21 -1.22
C ARG A 116 -14.99 18.45 -2.21
N SER A 117 -14.58 17.23 -2.59
CA SER A 117 -15.45 16.31 -3.35
C SER A 117 -16.67 15.89 -2.51
N GLY A 118 -17.59 15.12 -3.08
CA GLY A 118 -18.60 14.36 -2.34
C GLY A 118 -18.02 13.19 -1.55
N GLY A 119 -18.91 12.46 -0.88
CA GLY A 119 -18.57 11.36 0.03
C GLY A 119 -19.11 9.99 -0.38
N SER A 120 -19.59 9.82 -1.62
CA SER A 120 -20.14 8.55 -2.09
C SER A 120 -19.04 7.60 -2.57
N HIS A 121 -18.86 6.48 -1.88
CA HIS A 121 -18.01 5.36 -2.32
C HIS A 121 -18.55 4.69 -3.60
N ASP A 122 -19.87 4.57 -3.71
CA ASP A 122 -20.53 3.93 -4.85
C ASP A 122 -20.40 4.77 -6.13
N ALA A 123 -20.54 6.10 -6.01
CA ALA A 123 -20.37 7.01 -7.14
C ALA A 123 -18.89 7.34 -7.43
N ILE A 124 -17.98 6.97 -6.52
CA ILE A 124 -16.54 7.25 -6.60
C ILE A 124 -16.31 8.77 -6.69
N ASP A 125 -16.90 9.53 -5.76
CA ASP A 125 -16.78 10.99 -5.72
C ASP A 125 -15.31 11.41 -5.63
N SER A 126 -14.77 11.89 -6.75
CA SER A 126 -13.34 12.13 -6.92
C SER A 126 -13.00 13.61 -6.90
N GLY A 127 -11.77 13.95 -6.54
CA GLY A 127 -11.18 15.25 -6.87
C GLY A 127 -11.08 15.39 -8.39
N LEU A 128 -10.41 14.44 -9.03
CA LEU A 128 -10.26 14.39 -10.48
C LEU A 128 -10.66 13.02 -11.03
N LEU A 129 -11.65 12.98 -11.91
CA LEU A 129 -12.01 11.80 -12.69
C LEU A 129 -11.58 11.98 -14.14
N ILE A 130 -10.74 11.08 -14.66
CA ILE A 130 -10.46 10.94 -16.09
C ILE A 130 -11.33 9.81 -16.64
N ASP A 131 -12.33 10.17 -17.43
CA ASP A 131 -13.29 9.26 -18.02
C ASP A 131 -12.99 9.12 -19.53
N SER A 132 -12.42 7.99 -19.91
CA SER A 132 -12.12 7.63 -21.31
C SER A 132 -11.07 8.50 -22.02
N GLY A 133 -10.30 9.31 -21.30
CA GLY A 133 -9.27 10.22 -21.84
C GLY A 133 -7.87 9.60 -21.93
N SER A 134 -7.11 9.94 -22.96
CA SER A 134 -5.71 9.48 -23.12
C SER A 134 -4.73 10.63 -23.33
N ASP A 135 -3.44 10.40 -23.11
CA ASP A 135 -2.36 11.38 -23.33
C ASP A 135 -2.55 12.70 -22.55
N ASN A 136 -3.30 12.69 -21.45
CA ASN A 136 -3.47 13.87 -20.61
C ASN A 136 -2.28 14.04 -19.65
N VAL A 137 -2.01 15.29 -19.29
CA VAL A 137 -0.95 15.64 -18.32
C VAL A 137 -1.59 16.29 -17.10
N ILE A 138 -1.49 15.62 -15.96
CA ILE A 138 -1.95 16.09 -14.65
C ILE A 138 -0.71 16.35 -13.79
N GLU A 139 -0.32 17.61 -13.67
CA GLU A 139 1.01 17.96 -13.17
C GLU A 139 1.00 19.04 -12.09
N GLY A 140 1.69 18.80 -10.96
CA GLY A 140 1.90 19.83 -9.94
C GLY A 140 0.62 20.31 -9.24
N ASN A 141 -0.44 19.50 -9.22
CA ASN A 141 -1.70 19.86 -8.58
C ASN A 141 -1.70 19.47 -7.10
N THR A 142 -2.45 20.23 -6.29
CA THR A 142 -2.78 19.87 -4.90
C THR A 142 -4.22 19.37 -4.86
N ILE A 143 -4.42 18.16 -4.35
CA ILE A 143 -5.71 17.49 -4.27
C ILE A 143 -5.91 17.03 -2.82
N ASP A 144 -6.79 17.68 -2.09
CA ASP A 144 -7.05 17.39 -0.68
C ASP A 144 -8.52 17.57 -0.28
N ASP A 145 -8.89 17.07 0.89
CA ASP A 145 -10.29 17.03 1.36
C ASP A 145 -11.25 16.37 0.35
N VAL A 146 -10.75 15.33 -0.32
CA VAL A 146 -11.50 14.51 -1.29
C VAL A 146 -11.60 13.06 -0.82
N LEU A 147 -12.69 12.39 -1.20
CA LEU A 147 -12.84 10.97 -0.93
C LEU A 147 -11.85 10.18 -1.79
N PHE A 148 -11.97 10.26 -3.12
CA PHE A 148 -11.00 9.72 -4.07
C PHE A 148 -10.14 10.85 -4.66
N GLY A 149 -8.83 10.67 -4.75
CA GLY A 149 -7.91 11.68 -5.29
C GLY A 149 -8.04 11.82 -6.82
N ILE A 150 -7.29 10.98 -7.54
CA ILE A 150 -7.32 10.92 -9.01
C ILE A 150 -7.80 9.53 -9.44
N THR A 151 -8.94 9.48 -10.15
CA THR A 151 -9.55 8.26 -10.66
C THR A 151 -9.44 8.21 -12.18
N LEU A 152 -8.94 7.10 -12.72
CA LEU A 152 -8.84 6.82 -14.15
C LEU A 152 -9.79 5.66 -14.49
N GLN A 153 -10.71 5.91 -15.41
CA GLN A 153 -11.64 4.90 -15.91
C GLN A 153 -11.49 4.78 -17.43
N ARG A 154 -10.99 3.64 -17.89
CA ARG A 154 -10.71 3.36 -19.32
C ARG A 154 -9.83 4.46 -19.95
N ALA A 155 -8.85 4.95 -19.18
CA ALA A 155 -8.02 6.09 -19.53
C ALA A 155 -6.55 5.63 -19.68
N ASN A 156 -5.94 5.86 -20.85
CA ASN A 156 -4.65 5.27 -21.19
C ASN A 156 -3.56 6.31 -21.40
N ASP A 157 -2.31 5.92 -21.19
CA ASP A 157 -1.14 6.73 -21.54
C ASP A 157 -1.12 8.15 -20.93
N ASN A 158 -1.82 8.35 -19.81
CA ASN A 158 -1.84 9.61 -19.08
C ASN A 158 -0.61 9.74 -18.18
N ARG A 159 -0.24 10.99 -17.89
CA ARG A 159 0.91 11.36 -17.06
C ARG A 159 0.41 12.08 -15.80
N ILE A 160 0.59 11.46 -14.64
CA ILE A 160 0.22 11.99 -13.32
C ILE A 160 1.52 12.27 -12.58
N ILE A 161 1.96 13.53 -12.60
CA ILE A 161 3.33 13.91 -12.24
C ILE A 161 3.36 14.98 -11.14
N GLY A 162 4.14 14.76 -10.07
CA GLY A 162 4.44 15.85 -9.13
C GLY A 162 3.22 16.37 -8.36
N ASN A 163 2.14 15.60 -8.25
CA ASN A 163 0.93 16.02 -7.54
C ASN A 163 1.05 15.71 -6.05
N ARG A 164 0.40 16.53 -5.22
CA ARG A 164 0.20 16.27 -3.79
C ARG A 164 -1.24 15.80 -3.58
N ILE A 165 -1.43 14.60 -3.05
CA ILE A 165 -2.76 13.96 -2.92
C ILE A 165 -2.99 13.51 -1.49
N ARG A 166 -4.03 14.01 -0.84
CA ARG A 166 -4.44 13.64 0.51
C ARG A 166 -5.95 13.36 0.55
N SER A 167 -6.38 12.33 1.28
CA SER A 167 -7.81 12.13 1.52
C SER A 167 -8.30 13.01 2.68
N ARG A 168 -9.59 12.88 2.99
CA ARG A 168 -10.23 13.46 4.17
C ARG A 168 -9.62 12.94 5.47
N PRO A 169 -9.71 13.70 6.57
CA PRO A 169 -9.19 13.31 7.88
C PRO A 169 -10.07 12.25 8.58
N ASP A 170 -10.61 11.29 7.84
CA ASP A 170 -11.44 10.20 8.33
C ASP A 170 -10.57 9.01 8.79
N GLU A 171 -11.19 7.99 9.38
CA GLU A 171 -10.52 6.73 9.70
C GLU A 171 -9.98 6.04 8.44
N PRO A 172 -8.85 5.31 8.50
CA PRO A 172 -8.23 4.71 7.32
C PRO A 172 -9.16 3.83 6.46
N ALA A 173 -10.16 3.19 7.07
CA ALA A 173 -11.12 2.35 6.37
C ALA A 173 -12.17 3.14 5.58
N ASP A 174 -12.49 4.36 6.02
CA ASP A 174 -13.56 5.21 5.46
C ASP A 174 -13.04 6.15 4.35
N ARG A 175 -11.72 6.36 4.29
CA ARG A 175 -11.05 7.10 3.21
C ARG A 175 -11.24 6.42 1.85
N GLY A 176 -11.17 7.19 0.78
CA GLY A 176 -11.10 6.66 -0.58
C GLY A 176 -9.65 6.46 -1.05
N ASP A 177 -9.53 6.04 -2.31
CA ASP A 177 -8.22 5.79 -2.92
C ASP A 177 -7.53 7.11 -3.30
N GLY A 178 -6.22 7.21 -3.08
CA GLY A 178 -5.46 8.38 -3.52
C GLY A 178 -5.36 8.45 -5.03
N ILE A 179 -5.02 7.31 -5.64
CA ILE A 179 -5.05 7.11 -7.08
C ILE A 179 -5.74 5.78 -7.36
N ARG A 180 -6.67 5.78 -8.31
CA ARG A 180 -7.43 4.59 -8.72
C ARG A 180 -7.38 4.40 -10.23
N LEU A 181 -6.91 3.25 -10.69
CA LEU A 181 -6.89 2.87 -12.10
C LEU A 181 -7.86 1.71 -12.33
N TRP A 182 -8.79 1.89 -13.26
CA TRP A 182 -9.74 0.85 -13.67
C TRP A 182 -9.75 0.73 -15.20
N TYR A 183 -9.36 -0.44 -15.72
CA TYR A 183 -9.16 -0.69 -17.16
C TYR A 183 -8.30 0.38 -17.85
N SER A 184 -7.27 0.87 -17.16
CA SER A 184 -6.49 2.03 -17.56
C SER A 184 -5.03 1.62 -17.72
N MET A 185 -4.50 1.70 -18.94
CA MET A 185 -3.23 1.06 -19.33
C MET A 185 -2.17 2.07 -19.73
N GLY A 186 -0.90 1.71 -19.57
CA GLY A 186 0.22 2.52 -20.07
C GLY A 186 0.44 3.86 -19.33
N ASN A 187 -0.27 4.12 -18.24
CA ASN A 187 -0.17 5.36 -17.51
C ASN A 187 1.13 5.47 -16.72
N ARG A 188 1.58 6.71 -16.52
CA ARG A 188 2.80 7.07 -15.79
C ARG A 188 2.44 7.88 -14.56
N VAL A 189 2.68 7.31 -13.39
CA VAL A 189 2.47 7.93 -12.08
C VAL A 189 3.85 8.19 -11.49
N GLU A 190 4.31 9.43 -11.54
CA GLU A 190 5.71 9.76 -11.28
C GLU A 190 5.87 10.94 -10.31
N ASN A 191 6.80 10.84 -9.35
CA ASN A 191 7.16 11.94 -8.44
C ASN A 191 5.99 12.52 -7.61
N ASN A 192 4.93 11.75 -7.32
CA ASN A 192 3.80 12.25 -6.53
C ASN A 192 4.05 12.10 -5.01
N ASP A 193 3.52 13.04 -4.22
CA ASP A 193 3.46 13.01 -2.75
C ASP A 193 2.04 12.62 -2.32
N ILE A 194 1.86 11.36 -1.94
CA ILE A 194 0.55 10.77 -1.64
C ILE A 194 0.53 10.33 -0.18
N SER A 195 -0.48 10.74 0.60
CA SER A 195 -0.51 10.34 2.00
C SER A 195 -1.88 10.45 2.64
N ARG A 196 -2.10 9.72 3.75
CA ARG A 196 -3.39 9.67 4.44
C ARG A 196 -4.52 9.35 3.47
N ILE A 197 -4.30 8.35 2.63
CA ILE A 197 -5.32 7.79 1.74
C ILE A 197 -5.66 6.39 2.24
N ARG A 198 -6.67 5.74 1.65
CA ARG A 198 -6.89 4.31 1.91
C ARG A 198 -5.86 3.48 1.16
N ASP A 199 -6.02 3.35 -0.16
CA ASP A 199 -5.14 2.57 -1.02
C ASP A 199 -4.78 3.34 -2.31
N ILE A 200 -3.65 3.02 -2.95
CA ILE A 200 -3.52 3.22 -4.41
C ILE A 200 -3.97 1.92 -5.06
N THR A 201 -5.09 1.95 -5.79
CA THR A 201 -5.71 0.73 -6.34
C THR A 201 -5.57 0.68 -7.85
N ILE A 202 -5.01 -0.42 -8.36
CA ILE A 202 -4.81 -0.67 -9.79
C ILE A 202 -5.52 -1.97 -10.15
N THR A 203 -6.61 -1.86 -10.92
CA THR A 203 -7.48 -3.00 -11.23
C THR A 203 -7.61 -3.17 -12.74
N ASN A 204 -7.32 -4.38 -13.25
CA ASN A 204 -7.40 -4.74 -14.67
C ASN A 204 -6.62 -3.77 -15.58
N SER A 205 -5.49 -3.27 -15.08
CA SER A 205 -4.82 -2.08 -15.61
C SER A 205 -3.35 -2.41 -15.88
N LEU A 206 -3.02 -2.66 -17.15
CA LEU A 206 -1.76 -3.27 -17.56
C LEU A 206 -0.69 -2.23 -17.91
N ARG A 207 0.59 -2.61 -17.77
CA ARG A 207 1.75 -1.87 -18.29
C ARG A 207 1.87 -0.44 -17.75
N ASN A 208 1.39 -0.22 -16.53
CA ASN A 208 1.51 1.07 -15.86
C ASN A 208 2.92 1.21 -15.23
N ARG A 209 3.30 2.46 -14.95
CA ARG A 209 4.58 2.80 -14.31
C ARG A 209 4.33 3.65 -13.07
N PHE A 210 4.86 3.20 -11.94
CA PHE A 210 4.87 3.93 -10.67
C PHE A 210 6.33 4.19 -10.29
N VAL A 211 6.81 5.41 -10.54
CA VAL A 211 8.22 5.74 -10.40
C VAL A 211 8.44 6.93 -9.47
N ALA A 212 9.36 6.78 -8.50
CA ALA A 212 9.79 7.89 -7.63
C ALA A 212 8.65 8.58 -6.85
N ASN A 213 7.56 7.86 -6.54
CA ASN A 213 6.50 8.39 -5.69
C ASN A 213 6.84 8.21 -4.21
N SER A 214 6.33 9.11 -3.37
CA SER A 214 6.33 8.96 -1.91
C SER A 214 4.90 8.65 -1.46
N VAL A 215 4.72 7.52 -0.77
CA VAL A 215 3.42 7.11 -0.20
C VAL A 215 3.56 6.85 1.30
N SER A 216 2.82 7.59 2.12
CA SER A 216 2.89 7.44 3.58
C SER A 216 1.55 7.45 4.29
N ASP A 217 1.54 6.92 5.52
CA ASP A 217 0.42 7.00 6.47
C ASP A 217 -0.92 6.53 5.88
N SER A 218 -0.85 5.47 5.07
CA SER A 218 -1.96 4.93 4.30
C SER A 218 -2.13 3.44 4.58
N ARG A 219 -3.26 2.85 4.19
CA ARG A 219 -3.46 1.41 4.40
C ARG A 219 -2.58 0.61 3.44
N ARG A 220 -2.79 0.70 2.12
CA ARG A 220 -1.92 0.05 1.14
C ARG A 220 -1.24 1.06 0.25
N ALA A 221 0.09 1.02 0.23
CA ALA A 221 0.85 1.95 -0.59
C ALA A 221 0.61 1.71 -2.08
N LEU A 222 0.62 0.44 -2.52
CA LEU A 222 0.15 0.00 -3.84
C LEU A 222 -0.64 -1.32 -3.73
N ASN A 223 -1.80 -1.39 -4.38
CA ASN A 223 -2.67 -2.57 -4.42
C ASN A 223 -3.04 -2.92 -5.86
N LEU A 224 -2.42 -3.97 -6.40
CA LEU A 224 -2.58 -4.42 -7.78
C LEU A 224 -3.50 -5.64 -7.84
N LEU A 225 -4.51 -5.57 -8.70
CA LEU A 225 -5.42 -6.67 -9.01
C LEU A 225 -5.47 -6.85 -10.53
N PHE A 226 -5.08 -8.02 -11.03
CA PHE A 226 -5.08 -8.32 -12.47
C PHE A 226 -4.32 -7.28 -13.32
N SER A 227 -3.18 -6.78 -12.81
CA SER A 227 -2.49 -5.60 -13.33
C SER A 227 -1.07 -5.94 -13.78
N HIS A 228 -1.01 -6.80 -14.79
CA HIS A 228 0.23 -7.38 -15.31
C HIS A 228 1.21 -6.35 -15.88
N ARG A 229 2.50 -6.73 -15.88
CA ARG A 229 3.59 -5.99 -16.53
C ARG A 229 3.76 -4.56 -16.04
N THR A 230 3.43 -4.31 -14.78
CA THR A 230 3.57 -3.01 -14.13
C THR A 230 5.00 -2.85 -13.59
N LEU A 231 5.57 -1.66 -13.81
CA LEU A 231 6.87 -1.26 -13.25
C LEU A 231 6.63 -0.45 -11.97
N ILE A 232 7.24 -0.88 -10.87
CA ILE A 232 7.24 -0.17 -9.59
C ILE A 232 8.70 0.09 -9.22
N GLU A 233 9.15 1.33 -9.38
CA GLU A 233 10.57 1.68 -9.27
C GLU A 233 10.84 2.91 -8.40
N LYS A 234 11.87 2.86 -7.55
CA LYS A 234 12.38 4.04 -6.81
C LYS A 234 11.35 4.73 -5.92
N ASN A 235 10.28 4.05 -5.53
CA ASN A 235 9.27 4.63 -4.64
C ASN A 235 9.73 4.55 -3.18
N LEU A 236 9.31 5.53 -2.39
CA LEU A 236 9.44 5.55 -0.94
C LEU A 236 8.08 5.25 -0.32
N LEU A 237 7.93 4.08 0.29
CA LEU A 237 6.68 3.61 0.88
C LEU A 237 6.89 3.44 2.39
N THR A 238 6.44 4.40 3.20
CA THR A 238 6.78 4.44 4.63
C THR A 238 5.56 4.61 5.54
N GLY A 239 5.50 3.86 6.64
CA GLY A 239 4.43 3.99 7.63
C GLY A 239 3.04 3.64 7.08
N ASN A 240 3.00 2.74 6.11
CA ASN A 240 1.75 2.21 5.56
C ASN A 240 1.45 0.86 6.23
N SER A 241 0.18 0.48 6.37
CA SER A 241 -0.17 -0.86 6.90
C SER A 241 0.43 -1.99 6.04
N THR A 242 0.57 -1.77 4.73
CA THR A 242 1.18 -2.69 3.78
C THR A 242 1.85 -1.88 2.67
N GLY A 243 3.02 -2.34 2.20
CA GLY A 243 3.73 -1.71 1.10
C GLY A 243 3.06 -2.03 -0.25
N ILE A 244 3.61 -2.99 -0.98
CA ILE A 244 3.13 -3.40 -2.30
C ILE A 244 2.36 -4.71 -2.17
N THR A 245 1.10 -4.73 -2.58
CA THR A 245 0.31 -5.97 -2.71
C THR A 245 -0.01 -6.20 -4.17
N ALA A 246 0.19 -7.44 -4.64
CA ALA A 246 -0.20 -7.84 -5.99
C ALA A 246 -0.95 -9.17 -5.96
N LEU A 247 -2.14 -9.17 -6.56
CA LEU A 247 -3.02 -10.31 -6.71
C LEU A 247 -3.21 -10.59 -8.21
N ASN A 248 -2.97 -11.84 -8.62
CA ASN A 248 -3.16 -12.34 -9.99
C ASN A 248 -2.50 -11.41 -11.02
N SER A 249 -1.29 -10.95 -10.73
CA SER A 249 -0.59 -9.90 -11.48
C SER A 249 0.82 -10.36 -11.85
N ASP A 250 0.92 -11.06 -12.98
CA ASP A 250 2.18 -11.54 -13.54
C ASP A 250 3.05 -10.47 -14.21
N GLY A 251 4.35 -10.75 -14.32
CA GLY A 251 5.27 -9.96 -15.13
C GLY A 251 5.72 -8.66 -14.46
N LEU A 252 5.59 -8.53 -13.14
CA LEU A 252 5.91 -7.30 -12.43
C LEU A 252 7.42 -7.08 -12.37
N THR A 253 7.83 -5.81 -12.39
CA THR A 253 9.20 -5.41 -12.07
C THR A 253 9.14 -4.45 -10.88
N ILE A 254 9.53 -4.94 -9.72
CA ILE A 254 9.55 -4.21 -8.45
C ILE A 254 11.02 -3.98 -8.10
N ARG A 255 11.54 -2.78 -8.34
CA ARG A 255 12.97 -2.54 -8.15
C ARG A 255 13.37 -1.22 -7.52
N ASN A 256 14.44 -1.22 -6.74
CA ASN A 256 15.03 -0.03 -6.13
C ASN A 256 14.04 0.77 -5.27
N ASN A 257 13.01 0.13 -4.71
CA ASN A 257 12.06 0.79 -3.80
C ASN A 257 12.57 0.72 -2.36
N ARG A 258 12.21 1.72 -1.55
CA ARG A 258 12.39 1.67 -0.09
C ARG A 258 11.03 1.48 0.55
N ILE A 259 10.86 0.36 1.23
CA ILE A 259 9.61 -0.03 1.89
C ILE A 259 9.92 -0.16 3.37
N MET A 260 9.33 0.73 4.17
CA MET A 260 9.72 0.89 5.56
C MET A 260 8.49 0.96 6.47
N HIS A 261 8.62 0.43 7.69
CA HIS A 261 7.61 0.58 8.74
C HIS A 261 6.22 0.06 8.35
N ALA A 262 6.17 -1.07 7.64
CA ALA A 262 4.93 -1.80 7.34
C ALA A 262 4.68 -2.87 8.42
N GLY A 263 4.45 -2.42 9.65
CA GLY A 263 4.47 -3.24 10.87
C GLY A 263 3.11 -3.75 11.34
N ASP A 264 2.01 -3.45 10.65
CA ASP A 264 0.68 -3.94 11.03
C ASP A 264 0.66 -5.48 11.05
N ALA A 265 -0.14 -6.08 11.95
CA ALA A 265 -0.09 -7.52 12.24
C ALA A 265 -0.29 -8.44 11.01
N SER A 266 -0.99 -7.96 9.98
CA SER A 266 -1.20 -8.66 8.71
C SER A 266 -0.48 -8.01 7.53
N GLY A 267 0.41 -7.04 7.80
CA GLY A 267 1.12 -6.25 6.82
C GLY A 267 2.34 -6.98 6.25
N ALA A 268 2.70 -6.64 5.03
CA ALA A 268 3.96 -7.04 4.42
C ALA A 268 4.59 -5.86 3.66
N GLY A 269 5.91 -5.89 3.51
CA GLY A 269 6.62 -4.96 2.63
C GLY A 269 6.19 -5.20 1.18
N ILE A 270 6.34 -6.44 0.71
CA ILE A 270 5.83 -6.91 -0.59
C ILE A 270 5.01 -8.17 -0.35
N ALA A 271 3.75 -8.19 -0.81
CA ALA A 271 2.88 -9.35 -0.80
C ALA A 271 2.49 -9.73 -2.23
N LEU A 272 2.82 -10.95 -2.65
CA LEU A 272 2.40 -11.53 -3.92
C LEU A 272 1.44 -12.68 -3.64
N LYS A 273 0.31 -12.68 -4.34
CA LYS A 273 -0.65 -13.78 -4.31
C LYS A 273 -1.07 -14.15 -5.72
N GLU A 274 -1.06 -15.44 -6.03
CA GLU A 274 -1.44 -16.01 -7.33
C GLU A 274 -0.75 -15.29 -8.50
N SER A 275 0.49 -14.83 -8.28
CA SER A 275 1.27 -14.02 -9.22
C SER A 275 2.57 -14.74 -9.57
N GLY A 276 3.14 -14.47 -10.74
CA GLY A 276 4.36 -15.12 -11.21
C GLY A 276 5.12 -14.31 -12.26
N THR A 277 6.29 -14.81 -12.66
CA THR A 277 7.17 -14.13 -13.65
C THR A 277 7.51 -12.70 -13.17
N THR A 278 7.76 -12.55 -11.87
CA THR A 278 7.99 -11.26 -11.22
C THR A 278 9.45 -11.13 -10.82
N LEU A 279 10.02 -9.95 -11.06
CA LEU A 279 11.36 -9.57 -10.62
C LEU A 279 11.26 -8.60 -9.43
N ILE A 280 11.82 -9.00 -8.29
CA ILE A 280 12.01 -8.19 -7.10
C ILE A 280 13.51 -7.94 -6.95
N HIS A 281 13.97 -6.72 -7.22
CA HIS A 281 15.40 -6.43 -7.35
C HIS A 281 15.83 -5.12 -6.69
N GLY A 282 16.88 -5.11 -5.86
CA GLY A 282 17.48 -3.86 -5.40
C GLY A 282 16.65 -3.11 -4.37
N ASN A 283 15.63 -3.74 -3.79
CA ASN A 283 14.73 -3.08 -2.84
C ASN A 283 15.31 -3.10 -1.42
N GLU A 284 15.07 -2.03 -0.68
CA GLU A 284 15.29 -1.95 0.76
C GLU A 284 13.94 -2.21 1.46
N ILE A 285 13.82 -3.33 2.17
CA ILE A 285 12.60 -3.73 2.88
C ILE A 285 12.93 -3.83 4.37
N ILE A 286 12.53 -2.80 5.11
CA ILE A 286 13.05 -2.55 6.46
C ILE A 286 11.92 -2.38 7.47
N HIS A 287 12.02 -3.07 8.61
CA HIS A 287 11.11 -2.90 9.74
C HIS A 287 9.63 -3.13 9.34
N CYS A 288 9.39 -4.23 8.62
CA CYS A 288 8.05 -4.74 8.28
C CYS A 288 7.70 -5.96 9.14
N ALA A 289 6.41 -6.25 9.29
CA ALA A 289 5.96 -7.48 9.93
C ALA A 289 6.41 -8.71 9.12
N VAL A 290 6.21 -8.68 7.80
CA VAL A 290 6.86 -9.60 6.87
C VAL A 290 7.53 -8.78 5.77
N GLY A 291 8.80 -9.05 5.46
CA GLY A 291 9.51 -8.35 4.39
C GLY A 291 8.89 -8.69 3.02
N ILE A 292 9.01 -9.95 2.60
CA ILE A 292 8.36 -10.48 1.40
C ILE A 292 7.46 -11.66 1.78
N LEU A 293 6.20 -11.58 1.40
CA LEU A 293 5.20 -12.63 1.53
C LEU A 293 4.80 -13.09 0.12
N SER A 294 4.93 -14.37 -0.20
CA SER A 294 4.55 -14.88 -1.53
C SER A 294 3.99 -16.29 -1.48
N ASP A 295 3.06 -16.60 -2.37
CA ASP A 295 2.72 -17.97 -2.72
C ASP A 295 3.46 -18.48 -3.96
N SER A 296 3.37 -19.78 -4.22
CA SER A 296 3.87 -20.37 -5.46
C SER A 296 3.12 -19.82 -6.68
N PRO A 297 3.82 -19.54 -7.79
CA PRO A 297 3.18 -19.18 -9.06
C PRO A 297 2.14 -20.23 -9.49
N MET A 298 1.02 -19.77 -10.04
CA MET A 298 -0.04 -20.67 -10.52
C MET A 298 0.43 -21.62 -11.63
N HIS A 299 1.32 -21.13 -12.50
CA HIS A 299 1.91 -21.90 -13.60
C HIS A 299 3.28 -22.45 -13.21
N ALA A 300 3.47 -23.76 -13.34
CA ALA A 300 4.66 -24.49 -12.88
C ALA A 300 6.00 -24.04 -13.51
N LEU A 301 5.95 -23.42 -14.70
CA LEU A 301 7.14 -22.90 -15.38
C LEU A 301 7.48 -21.46 -14.98
N ASN A 302 6.54 -20.73 -14.37
CA ASN A 302 6.78 -19.36 -13.94
C ASN A 302 7.72 -19.36 -12.73
N ARG A 303 8.51 -18.29 -12.63
CA ARG A 303 9.42 -18.07 -11.51
C ARG A 303 9.23 -16.68 -10.95
N ILE A 304 9.41 -16.54 -9.64
CA ILE A 304 9.57 -15.23 -8.99
C ILE A 304 11.04 -15.10 -8.63
N THR A 305 11.71 -14.08 -9.14
CA THR A 305 13.13 -13.83 -8.88
C THR A 305 13.25 -12.72 -7.84
N VAL A 306 13.89 -13.05 -6.72
CA VAL A 306 14.19 -12.14 -5.62
C VAL A 306 15.71 -12.00 -5.56
N ILE A 307 16.24 -10.88 -6.04
CA ILE A 307 17.68 -10.70 -6.22
C ILE A 307 18.20 -9.37 -5.71
N ASP A 308 19.35 -9.38 -5.02
CA ASP A 308 20.04 -8.15 -4.59
C ASP A 308 19.13 -7.20 -3.80
N ASN A 309 18.27 -7.75 -2.92
CA ASN A 309 17.45 -6.96 -2.01
C ASN A 309 18.08 -6.93 -0.62
N ARG A 310 17.92 -5.80 0.08
CA ARG A 310 18.25 -5.69 1.50
C ARG A 310 16.97 -5.88 2.32
N ILE A 311 16.90 -6.98 3.07
CA ILE A 311 15.75 -7.40 3.86
C ILE A 311 16.18 -7.36 5.33
N ALA A 312 15.86 -6.26 6.02
CA ALA A 312 16.45 -5.96 7.31
C ALA A 312 15.45 -5.59 8.41
N HIS A 313 15.74 -5.98 9.65
CA HIS A 313 14.95 -5.62 10.84
C HIS A 313 13.45 -5.98 10.75
N ASN A 314 13.09 -6.96 9.92
CA ASN A 314 11.72 -7.42 9.82
C ASN A 314 11.41 -8.46 10.91
N VAL A 315 10.14 -8.62 11.27
CA VAL A 315 9.76 -9.74 12.15
C VAL A 315 10.00 -11.06 11.42
N THR A 316 9.57 -11.17 10.17
CA THR A 316 9.99 -12.23 9.25
C THR A 316 10.57 -11.62 7.98
N GLY A 317 11.77 -12.02 7.58
CA GLY A 317 12.42 -11.53 6.35
C GLY A 317 11.63 -11.94 5.12
N ILE A 318 11.52 -13.25 4.87
CA ILE A 318 10.69 -13.81 3.78
C ILE A 318 9.75 -14.89 4.32
N SER A 319 8.51 -14.92 3.83
CA SER A 319 7.57 -16.00 4.09
C SER A 319 7.00 -16.51 2.79
N PHE A 320 7.24 -17.79 2.49
CA PHE A 320 6.65 -18.49 1.35
C PHE A 320 5.67 -19.54 1.82
N TYR A 321 4.46 -19.49 1.27
CA TYR A 321 3.43 -20.49 1.54
C TYR A 321 2.94 -21.15 0.24
N GLY A 322 2.58 -22.42 0.30
CA GLY A 322 2.30 -23.23 -0.89
C GLY A 322 3.48 -24.15 -1.26
N GLU A 323 3.15 -25.41 -1.51
CA GLU A 323 4.11 -26.53 -1.51
C GLU A 323 4.94 -26.67 -2.80
N ARG A 324 4.65 -25.86 -3.84
CA ARG A 324 5.25 -26.05 -5.17
C ARG A 324 6.58 -25.31 -5.37
N GLY A 325 6.95 -24.41 -4.46
CA GLY A 325 8.10 -23.53 -4.62
C GLY A 325 7.97 -22.56 -5.80
N GLY A 326 9.03 -22.39 -6.59
CA GLY A 326 9.05 -21.51 -7.77
C GLY A 326 9.68 -20.14 -7.55
N HIS A 327 10.40 -19.95 -6.44
CA HIS A 327 11.15 -18.74 -6.13
C HIS A 327 12.64 -18.96 -6.37
N LEU A 328 13.31 -17.95 -6.95
CA LEU A 328 14.76 -17.87 -7.06
C LEU A 328 15.23 -16.74 -6.13
N VAL A 329 15.80 -17.09 -4.98
CA VAL A 329 16.25 -16.15 -3.94
C VAL A 329 17.77 -16.07 -3.96
N LEU A 330 18.27 -15.06 -4.65
CA LEU A 330 19.67 -14.98 -5.04
C LEU A 330 20.31 -13.69 -4.52
N PHE A 331 21.49 -13.76 -3.91
CA PHE A 331 22.29 -12.57 -3.60
C PHE A 331 21.58 -11.48 -2.78
N ASN A 332 20.62 -11.86 -1.92
CA ASN A 332 19.96 -10.90 -1.03
C ASN A 332 20.75 -10.77 0.28
N SER A 333 20.59 -9.63 0.95
CA SER A 333 21.14 -9.39 2.29
C SER A 333 20.04 -9.51 3.34
N PHE A 334 20.14 -10.54 4.19
CA PHE A 334 19.25 -10.77 5.33
C PHE A 334 19.92 -10.30 6.62
N GLU A 335 19.41 -9.20 7.19
CA GLU A 335 20.08 -8.50 8.31
C GLU A 335 19.12 -8.26 9.47
N HIS A 336 19.42 -8.81 10.63
CA HIS A 336 18.75 -8.56 11.89
C HIS A 336 17.24 -8.77 11.84
N ASN A 337 16.76 -9.71 11.02
CA ASN A 337 15.37 -10.14 11.05
C ASN A 337 15.17 -11.07 12.26
N LEU A 338 14.01 -11.03 12.91
CA LEU A 338 13.73 -11.98 14.00
C LEU A 338 13.66 -13.42 13.47
N TRP A 339 13.09 -13.60 12.27
CA TRP A 339 13.11 -14.85 11.52
C TRP A 339 13.58 -14.56 10.10
N GLN A 340 14.63 -15.23 9.62
CA GLN A 340 15.15 -14.96 8.27
C GLN A 340 14.17 -15.38 7.19
N ALA A 341 13.70 -16.62 7.25
CA ALA A 341 12.70 -17.13 6.34
C ALA A 341 11.75 -18.13 7.00
N LEU A 342 10.51 -18.19 6.51
CA LEU A 342 9.54 -19.23 6.78
C LEU A 342 9.09 -19.82 5.44
N VAL A 343 9.35 -21.09 5.20
CA VAL A 343 8.99 -21.81 3.96
C VAL A 343 8.18 -23.04 4.37
N GLY A 344 7.05 -23.31 3.69
CA GLY A 344 6.27 -24.56 3.66
C GLY A 344 6.27 -25.52 4.87
N ALA A 345 5.09 -25.92 5.35
CA ALA A 345 4.93 -26.71 6.58
C ALA A 345 5.02 -28.26 6.44
N SER A 346 5.33 -28.81 5.26
CA SER A 346 5.30 -30.27 5.02
C SER A 346 6.64 -30.77 4.48
N GLY A 347 7.09 -31.93 4.96
CA GLY A 347 8.44 -32.50 4.79
C GLY A 347 8.85 -32.93 3.37
N ASP A 348 8.42 -32.20 2.35
CA ASP A 348 8.94 -32.26 1.00
C ASP A 348 10.11 -31.29 0.81
N ILE A 349 10.95 -31.59 -0.19
CA ILE A 349 12.13 -30.81 -0.57
C ILE A 349 11.68 -29.39 -0.93
N ASP A 350 12.35 -28.39 -0.35
CA ASP A 350 12.16 -26.98 -0.68
C ASP A 350 12.20 -26.76 -2.21
N GLY A 351 11.06 -26.40 -2.79
CA GLY A 351 10.93 -26.13 -4.23
C GLY A 351 11.48 -24.76 -4.66
N ASN A 352 12.18 -24.06 -3.76
CA ASN A 352 12.81 -22.78 -4.01
C ASN A 352 14.32 -22.95 -4.19
N GLU A 353 14.92 -22.03 -4.95
CA GLU A 353 16.37 -21.98 -5.13
C GLU A 353 16.95 -20.86 -4.27
N TRP A 354 17.89 -21.19 -3.40
CA TRP A 354 18.63 -20.25 -2.57
C TRP A 354 20.09 -20.30 -2.96
N ARG A 355 20.71 -19.15 -3.21
CA ARG A 355 22.13 -19.09 -3.58
C ARG A 355 22.74 -17.72 -3.33
N GLY A 356 23.92 -17.66 -2.76
CA GLY A 356 24.68 -16.42 -2.70
C GLY A 356 24.09 -15.38 -1.75
N ASN A 357 23.14 -15.74 -0.89
CA ASN A 357 22.56 -14.78 0.03
C ASN A 357 23.52 -14.53 1.20
N TYR A 358 23.54 -13.30 1.69
CA TYR A 358 24.19 -12.96 2.94
C TYR A 358 23.20 -13.15 4.09
N TRP A 359 23.64 -13.80 5.16
CA TRP A 359 22.86 -14.02 6.38
C TRP A 359 23.68 -13.53 7.57
N ASP A 360 23.16 -12.57 8.33
CA ASP A 360 23.88 -11.99 9.46
C ASP A 360 24.13 -12.98 10.62
N ASN A 361 23.41 -14.10 10.65
CA ASN A 361 23.60 -15.20 11.59
C ASN A 361 24.37 -16.40 10.98
N TYR A 362 25.04 -16.23 9.84
CA TYR A 362 25.91 -17.27 9.29
C TYR A 362 27.21 -17.37 10.10
N GLU A 363 27.49 -18.56 10.64
CA GLU A 363 28.66 -18.83 11.49
C GLU A 363 29.78 -19.62 10.76
N GLY A 364 29.62 -19.85 9.46
CA GLY A 364 30.61 -20.59 8.66
C GLY A 364 31.84 -19.75 8.31
N PHE A 365 32.86 -20.43 7.80
CA PHE A 365 34.15 -19.82 7.44
C PHE A 365 34.32 -19.81 5.93
N ASP A 366 34.97 -18.75 5.43
CA ASP A 366 35.52 -18.65 4.08
C ASP A 366 37.03 -18.85 4.19
N ARG A 367 37.50 -20.09 4.06
CA ARG A 367 38.93 -20.42 4.23
C ARG A 367 39.73 -20.18 2.96
N ASN A 368 39.07 -20.16 1.80
CA ASN A 368 39.72 -20.00 0.50
C ASN A 368 39.74 -18.52 0.04
N ASP A 369 39.10 -17.62 0.78
CA ASP A 369 39.00 -16.17 0.56
C ASP A 369 38.34 -15.82 -0.79
N ASP A 370 37.37 -16.64 -1.22
CA ASP A 370 36.62 -16.42 -2.48
C ASP A 370 35.39 -15.51 -2.31
N GLY A 371 34.99 -15.22 -1.06
CA GLY A 371 33.84 -14.41 -0.67
C GLY A 371 32.58 -15.22 -0.31
N PHE A 372 32.62 -16.54 -0.48
CA PHE A 372 31.54 -17.45 -0.11
C PHE A 372 31.97 -18.34 1.06
N GLY A 373 30.99 -18.75 1.85
CA GLY A 373 31.22 -19.66 2.94
C GLY A 373 31.47 -21.09 2.46
N ASP A 374 32.48 -21.77 3.04
CA ASP A 374 32.82 -23.16 2.72
C ASP A 374 31.75 -24.16 3.20
N THR A 375 30.83 -23.73 4.06
CA THR A 375 29.72 -24.55 4.58
C THR A 375 28.37 -23.98 4.16
N PRO A 376 27.39 -24.81 3.78
CA PRO A 376 26.04 -24.35 3.50
C PRO A 376 25.41 -23.60 4.69
N TYR A 377 24.53 -22.65 4.40
CA TYR A 377 23.59 -22.12 5.39
C TYR A 377 22.29 -22.93 5.32
N GLU A 378 21.81 -23.40 6.46
CA GLU A 378 20.63 -24.26 6.54
C GLU A 378 19.72 -23.78 7.67
N ILE A 379 18.42 -23.72 7.40
CA ILE A 379 17.40 -23.53 8.44
C ILE A 379 16.72 -24.87 8.66
N TRP A 380 16.75 -25.34 9.89
CA TRP A 380 16.12 -26.59 10.32
C TRP A 380 14.91 -26.27 11.19
N ALA A 381 13.76 -26.86 10.86
CA ALA A 381 12.61 -26.88 11.76
C ALA A 381 12.71 -28.13 12.64
N HIS A 382 12.92 -27.88 13.94
CA HIS A 382 12.74 -28.90 14.96
C HIS A 382 11.24 -29.08 15.23
N ALA A 383 10.85 -30.22 15.80
CA ALA A 383 9.44 -30.64 15.90
C ALA A 383 8.58 -29.82 16.86
N ASP A 384 9.08 -28.71 17.40
CA ASP A 384 8.26 -27.67 18.00
C ASP A 384 7.56 -26.82 16.91
N GLN A 385 6.61 -27.51 16.28
CA GLN A 385 5.48 -26.94 15.54
C GLN A 385 4.64 -25.99 16.43
N ILE A 386 4.91 -25.87 17.74
CA ILE A 386 4.18 -25.00 18.68
C ILE A 386 4.04 -23.57 18.15
N TRP A 387 5.04 -23.00 17.49
CA TRP A 387 4.95 -21.62 16.96
C TRP A 387 4.17 -21.50 15.65
N LEU A 388 4.16 -22.56 14.86
CA LEU A 388 3.42 -22.67 13.61
C LEU A 388 1.95 -23.02 13.88
N GLU A 389 1.70 -23.88 14.88
CA GLU A 389 0.39 -24.35 15.33
C GLU A 389 -0.26 -23.41 16.35
N THR A 390 0.54 -22.75 17.19
CA THR A 390 0.09 -21.78 18.22
C THR A 390 0.83 -20.44 18.07
N PRO A 391 0.42 -19.59 17.10
CA PRO A 391 1.05 -18.29 16.87
C PRO A 391 1.14 -17.38 18.11
N MET A 392 0.19 -17.51 19.05
CA MET A 392 0.16 -16.75 20.31
C MET A 392 1.32 -17.08 21.23
N ALA A 393 1.88 -18.27 21.11
CA ALA A 393 2.99 -18.67 21.94
C ALA A 393 4.21 -17.77 21.62
N ARG A 394 4.36 -17.20 20.41
CA ARG A 394 5.49 -16.35 19.99
C ARG A 394 5.86 -15.25 21.01
N PHE A 395 4.88 -14.80 21.79
CA PHE A 395 5.06 -13.87 22.91
C PHE A 395 6.14 -14.31 23.92
N PHE A 396 6.32 -15.61 24.13
CA PHE A 396 7.22 -16.18 25.13
C PHE A 396 8.62 -16.52 24.58
N ARG A 397 8.97 -16.16 23.34
CA ARG A 397 10.21 -16.61 22.66
C ARG A 397 11.49 -16.33 23.45
N ASN A 398 11.57 -15.17 24.10
CA ASN A 398 12.72 -14.75 24.91
C ASN A 398 12.52 -15.08 26.40
N SER A 399 11.59 -15.97 26.73
CA SER A 399 11.46 -16.46 28.09
C SER A 399 12.56 -17.49 28.38
N PRO A 400 13.15 -17.48 29.58
CA PRO A 400 14.15 -18.47 29.96
C PRO A 400 13.70 -19.93 29.79
N ALA A 401 12.39 -20.18 29.88
CA ALA A 401 11.82 -21.52 29.71
C ALA A 401 11.96 -22.04 28.27
N LEU A 402 11.81 -21.17 27.26
CA LEU A 402 11.89 -21.57 25.87
C LEU A 402 13.30 -21.53 25.31
N GLU A 403 14.18 -20.67 25.82
CA GLU A 403 15.61 -20.79 25.55
C GLU A 403 16.18 -22.11 26.08
N LEU A 404 15.75 -22.54 27.27
CA LEU A 404 16.15 -23.82 27.83
C LEU A 404 15.62 -25.01 27.01
N LEU A 405 14.38 -24.91 26.51
CA LEU A 405 13.80 -25.92 25.63
C LEU A 405 14.58 -26.02 24.30
N ASP A 406 14.83 -24.89 23.64
CA ASP A 406 15.61 -24.78 22.39
C ASP A 406 17.03 -25.35 22.57
N PHE A 407 17.66 -25.12 23.74
CA PHE A 407 18.95 -25.73 24.09
C PHE A 407 18.87 -27.27 24.23
N PHE A 408 17.84 -27.79 24.91
CA PHE A 408 17.66 -29.24 25.04
C PHE A 408 17.34 -29.91 23.70
N GLU A 409 16.57 -29.28 22.83
CA GLU A 409 16.27 -29.81 21.49
C GLU A 409 17.51 -29.89 20.61
N ARG A 410 18.40 -28.90 20.67
CA ARG A 410 19.69 -28.94 19.95
C ARG A 410 20.62 -30.04 20.46
N LEU A 411 20.55 -30.36 21.76
CA LEU A 411 21.35 -31.41 22.39
C LEU A 411 20.82 -32.83 22.14
N ALA A 412 19.49 -33.00 22.15
CA ALA A 412 18.83 -34.29 22.00
C ALA A 412 17.47 -34.15 21.30
N PRO A 413 17.42 -34.15 19.96
CA PRO A 413 16.17 -34.01 19.21
C PRO A 413 15.25 -35.23 19.45
N PHE A 414 14.03 -35.00 19.94
CA PHE A 414 13.01 -36.06 20.14
C PHE A 414 12.33 -36.50 18.82
N ALA A 415 12.55 -35.74 17.74
CA ALA A 415 12.16 -36.05 16.38
C ALA A 415 13.26 -35.56 15.42
N LEU A 416 13.35 -36.16 14.23
CA LEU A 416 14.30 -35.72 13.21
C LEU A 416 13.88 -34.32 12.72
N PRO A 417 14.77 -33.32 12.74
CA PRO A 417 14.46 -32.00 12.21
C PRO A 417 14.22 -32.07 10.71
N THR A 418 13.31 -31.23 10.22
CA THR A 418 13.03 -31.09 8.79
C THR A 418 13.82 -29.91 8.25
N LEU A 419 14.56 -30.12 7.16
CA LEU A 419 15.26 -29.03 6.48
C LEU A 419 14.23 -28.10 5.83
N ILE A 420 14.22 -26.82 6.20
CA ILE A 420 13.30 -25.81 5.68
C ILE A 420 13.87 -25.14 4.43
N LEU A 421 15.15 -24.77 4.48
CA LEU A 421 15.87 -24.22 3.32
C LEU A 421 17.36 -24.48 3.46
N ARG A 422 18.03 -24.47 2.31
CA ARG A 422 19.49 -24.59 2.21
C ARG A 422 20.04 -23.65 1.15
N ASP A 423 20.94 -22.77 1.55
CA ASP A 423 21.80 -21.99 0.65
C ASP A 423 23.18 -22.67 0.61
N PRO A 424 23.58 -23.28 -0.51
CA PRO A 424 24.84 -24.02 -0.62
C PRO A 424 26.07 -23.11 -0.73
N GLU A 425 25.90 -21.85 -1.12
CA GLU A 425 26.98 -20.89 -1.36
C GLU A 425 26.61 -19.56 -0.67
N PRO A 426 26.46 -19.50 0.67
CA PRO A 426 26.13 -18.25 1.35
C PRO A 426 27.31 -17.27 1.24
N VAL A 427 27.03 -15.98 1.13
CA VAL A 427 28.07 -14.95 1.12
C VAL A 427 28.62 -14.76 2.54
N SER A 428 29.95 -14.74 2.69
CA SER A 428 30.62 -14.73 3.99
C SER A 428 30.64 -13.35 4.67
N ARG A 429 30.56 -12.27 3.90
CA ARG A 429 30.60 -10.87 4.39
C ARG A 429 29.69 -9.96 3.56
N PRO A 430 29.05 -8.94 4.17
CA PRO A 430 28.06 -8.11 3.48
C PRO A 430 28.64 -7.36 2.27
N ASP A 431 29.89 -6.88 2.36
CA ASP A 431 30.56 -6.09 1.31
C ASP A 431 30.91 -6.90 0.03
N ALA A 432 30.85 -8.24 0.08
CA ALA A 432 31.16 -9.09 -1.08
C ALA A 432 30.04 -9.08 -2.14
N THR A 433 28.86 -8.56 -1.80
CA THR A 433 27.68 -8.56 -2.69
C THR A 433 27.78 -7.53 -3.83
N THR A 434 28.39 -6.36 -3.66
CA THR A 434 28.14 -5.25 -4.62
C THR A 434 29.10 -5.16 -5.84
N PRO A 435 30.43 -5.34 -5.73
CA PRO A 435 31.32 -5.13 -6.89
C PRO A 435 31.59 -6.37 -7.76
N ARG A 436 31.59 -7.59 -7.19
CA ARG A 436 31.94 -8.82 -7.92
C ARG A 436 30.76 -9.46 -8.68
N ILE A 437 29.52 -9.19 -8.27
CA ILE A 437 28.31 -9.67 -8.97
C ILE A 437 28.22 -9.13 -10.40
N GLN A 438 28.58 -7.85 -10.62
CA GLN A 438 28.63 -7.26 -11.96
C GLN A 438 29.70 -7.92 -12.85
N GLN A 439 30.81 -8.39 -12.29
CA GLN A 439 31.87 -9.07 -13.04
C GLN A 439 31.49 -10.52 -13.39
N GLN A 440 30.84 -11.26 -12.49
CA GLN A 440 30.44 -12.64 -12.77
C GLN A 440 29.19 -12.74 -13.66
N MET A 441 28.23 -11.82 -13.55
CA MET A 441 27.10 -11.74 -14.49
C MET A 441 27.51 -11.28 -15.90
N ALA A 442 28.66 -10.61 -16.05
CA ALA A 442 29.21 -10.24 -17.37
C ALA A 442 30.02 -11.37 -18.04
N GLN A 443 30.34 -12.45 -17.30
CA GLN A 443 31.20 -13.55 -17.75
C GLN A 443 30.46 -14.87 -17.99
N ARG A 444 29.14 -14.91 -17.80
CA ARG A 444 28.23 -16.01 -18.14
C ARG A 444 27.12 -15.47 -19.03
#